data_AF-A0A4Y2R5C3-F1
#
_entry.id   AF-A0A4Y2R5C3-F1
#
_cell.length_a   1.000
_cell.length_b   1.000
_cell.length_c   1.000
_cell.angle_alpha   90.00
_cell.angle_beta   90.00
_cell.angle_gamma   90.00
#
_symmetry.space_group_name_H-M   'P 1'
#
loop_
_entity.id
_entity.type
_entity.pdbx_description
1 polymer ?
#
loop_
_entity_poly.entity_id
_entity_poly.type
_entity_poly.pdbx_seq_one_letter_code
_entity_poly.pdbx_strand_id
1 'polypeptide(L)'
;MNDFFETLDNNVECSIFADDIFVYCSHHSLTYIQTKIQKTLELIYKWCCYWKLTICPEKSAIIELSNKQVTSFPRITYAGIPLPWSESIKYLGIQFSKYNQNGHILRGLRNKALKKINGLKMLGYKRNGPRTKHLITITNNSILSLFFYSSPIINKFSDTHLKACNVIQTTALRIALGVPIWTPNVILLKLAGQEILSGKIKRLAMQFFIKQIATQPFSAIFHTPGRIYSQLVEKDAESLRITFRNLSCIPDHIISLPIFPHSNPNICEIFLKDFYFQNKELPSSLISSDFIECIQRFFTNHFIIATDGSKSHCHTSIAGFSCLQHFCYRIHPLNSVFTAEVLAICQALDELVIPETDILILSDSFSALSSLKNLSFHSPKVIQRLAAKIRIRKNLHQKIALLWVPGHSGVSWNEKADFIAKQVSDFSPYIDWIASEDILSHLKKQSLQITEENYHKSKYKLLIGNIPDILTISKWTGNRVQDRLIARIISKTITTPGVLSRFNLHPDPLCRVCNEINDISHILLRCQKYASVRVILWRKLNIVSANITYDVLLSHVLVNKNHLLIFVQTLKYFDID
;
A
#
# COMPACT_ATOMS: atom_id res chain seq x y z
N MET A 1 -14.53 19.62 -23.74
CA MET A 1 -13.65 20.09 -22.65
C MET A 1 -12.31 20.64 -23.15
N ASN A 2 -11.70 20.10 -24.21
CA ASN A 2 -10.50 20.72 -24.80
C ASN A 2 -10.76 22.17 -25.26
N ASP A 3 -11.96 22.43 -25.79
CA ASP A 3 -12.49 23.75 -26.13
C ASP A 3 -12.55 24.72 -24.94
N PHE A 4 -12.75 24.23 -23.69
CA PHE A 4 -12.69 25.08 -22.51
C PHE A 4 -11.27 25.61 -22.28
N PHE A 5 -10.24 24.77 -22.42
CA PHE A 5 -8.85 25.18 -22.22
C PHE A 5 -8.36 26.17 -23.27
N GLU A 6 -9.00 26.20 -24.45
CA GLU A 6 -8.77 27.21 -25.48
C GLU A 6 -9.31 28.61 -25.10
N THR A 7 -10.21 28.69 -24.11
CA THR A 7 -10.75 29.98 -23.62
C THR A 7 -9.87 30.69 -22.60
N LEU A 8 -8.79 30.05 -22.15
CA LEU A 8 -7.89 30.60 -21.13
C LEU A 8 -6.94 31.64 -21.75
N ASP A 9 -6.78 32.80 -21.08
CA ASP A 9 -5.78 33.79 -21.50
C ASP A 9 -4.36 33.27 -21.25
N ASN A 10 -3.39 33.76 -22.03
CA ASN A 10 -1.98 33.43 -21.87
C ASN A 10 -1.52 33.78 -20.44
N ASN A 11 -0.80 32.83 -19.82
CA ASN A 11 -0.32 32.86 -18.42
C ASN A 11 -1.42 32.72 -17.35
N VAL A 12 -2.59 32.24 -17.71
CA VAL A 12 -3.64 31.79 -16.77
C VAL A 12 -3.82 30.30 -16.91
N GLU A 13 -3.86 29.61 -15.78
CA GLU A 13 -4.07 28.17 -15.72
C GLU A 13 -5.42 27.85 -15.09
N CYS A 14 -5.92 26.67 -15.40
CA CYS A 14 -7.18 26.19 -14.86
C CYS A 14 -7.09 24.71 -14.53
N SER A 15 -7.68 24.34 -13.39
CA SER A 15 -7.95 22.97 -13.00
C SER A 15 -9.46 22.79 -12.93
N ILE A 16 -10.00 21.82 -13.66
CA ILE A 16 -11.43 21.51 -13.70
C ILE A 16 -11.62 20.10 -13.18
N PHE A 17 -12.56 19.94 -12.26
CA PHE A 17 -12.96 18.64 -11.77
C PHE A 17 -14.47 18.61 -11.56
N ALA A 18 -15.17 17.86 -12.41
CA ALA A 18 -16.64 17.87 -12.47
C ALA A 18 -17.18 19.30 -12.64
N ASP A 19 -17.90 19.82 -11.63
CA ASP A 19 -18.48 21.16 -11.59
C ASP A 19 -17.56 22.24 -10.98
N ASP A 20 -16.48 21.83 -10.30
CA ASP A 20 -15.52 22.76 -9.70
C ASP A 20 -14.51 23.25 -10.75
N ILE A 21 -14.42 24.57 -10.91
CA ILE A 21 -13.46 25.25 -11.79
C ILE A 21 -12.53 26.10 -10.91
N PHE A 22 -11.23 25.79 -10.93
CA PHE A 22 -10.21 26.52 -10.20
C PHE A 22 -9.27 27.24 -11.18
N VAL A 23 -9.39 28.57 -11.26
CA VAL A 23 -8.56 29.42 -12.12
C VAL A 23 -7.46 30.06 -11.27
N TYR A 24 -6.21 30.00 -11.74
CA TYR A 24 -5.08 30.59 -11.02
C TYR A 24 -4.09 31.25 -11.96
N CYS A 25 -3.45 32.30 -11.45
CA CYS A 25 -2.45 33.10 -12.15
C CYS A 25 -1.39 33.57 -11.13
N SER A 26 -0.12 33.52 -11.51
CA SER A 26 1.00 33.98 -10.68
C SER A 26 1.76 35.08 -11.40
N HIS A 27 1.89 36.25 -10.77
CA HIS A 27 2.66 37.36 -11.31
C HIS A 27 3.08 38.32 -10.17
N HIS A 28 4.10 39.17 -10.41
CA HIS A 28 4.59 40.09 -9.38
C HIS A 28 3.66 41.31 -9.16
N SER A 29 2.89 41.69 -10.19
CA SER A 29 1.96 42.83 -10.18
C SER A 29 0.50 42.38 -10.02
N LEU A 30 -0.20 42.95 -9.03
CA LEU A 30 -1.61 42.67 -8.75
C LEU A 30 -2.55 43.18 -9.86
N THR A 31 -2.22 44.31 -10.48
CA THR A 31 -3.03 44.87 -11.58
C THR A 31 -3.01 43.94 -12.79
N TYR A 32 -1.84 43.36 -13.10
CA TYR A 32 -1.72 42.35 -14.14
C TYR A 32 -2.57 41.10 -13.84
N ILE A 33 -2.52 40.60 -12.60
CA ILE A 33 -3.31 39.44 -12.17
C ILE A 33 -4.81 39.74 -12.30
N GLN A 34 -5.26 40.91 -11.81
CA GLN A 34 -6.66 41.33 -11.91
C GLN A 34 -7.12 41.33 -13.36
N THR A 35 -6.39 41.99 -14.27
CA THR A 35 -6.76 42.08 -15.67
C THR A 35 -6.83 40.70 -16.32
N LYS A 36 -5.86 39.83 -16.04
CA LYS A 36 -5.82 38.47 -16.59
C LYS A 36 -6.94 37.57 -16.09
N ILE A 37 -7.18 37.57 -14.78
CA ILE A 37 -8.27 36.79 -14.18
C ILE A 37 -9.62 37.32 -14.64
N GLN A 38 -9.84 38.63 -14.64
CA GLN A 38 -11.11 39.24 -15.08
C GLN A 38 -11.43 38.88 -16.53
N LYS A 39 -10.46 39.06 -17.44
CA LYS A 39 -10.62 38.68 -18.86
C LYS A 39 -10.89 37.17 -19.02
N THR A 40 -10.21 36.32 -18.25
CA THR A 40 -10.45 34.88 -18.28
C THR A 40 -11.85 34.52 -17.78
N LEU A 41 -12.32 35.15 -16.70
CA LEU A 41 -13.67 34.93 -16.18
C LEU A 41 -14.76 35.37 -17.17
N GLU A 42 -14.54 36.44 -17.94
CA GLU A 42 -15.44 36.86 -19.01
C GLU A 42 -15.49 35.88 -20.18
N LEU A 43 -14.35 35.29 -20.56
CA LEU A 43 -14.28 34.24 -21.58
C LEU A 43 -14.98 32.97 -21.10
N ILE A 44 -14.75 32.56 -19.85
CA ILE A 44 -15.45 31.44 -19.20
C ILE A 44 -16.96 31.72 -19.17
N TYR A 45 -17.40 32.93 -18.83
CA TYR A 45 -18.82 33.29 -18.84
C TYR A 45 -19.44 33.13 -20.24
N LYS A 46 -18.79 33.64 -21.29
CA LYS A 46 -19.25 33.48 -22.68
C LYS A 46 -19.35 32.01 -23.07
N TRP A 47 -18.35 31.21 -22.71
CA TRP A 47 -18.34 29.77 -22.96
C TRP A 47 -19.48 29.06 -22.21
N CYS A 48 -19.68 29.38 -20.93
CA CYS A 48 -20.80 28.86 -20.15
C CYS A 48 -22.14 29.22 -20.80
N CYS A 49 -22.34 30.47 -21.23
CA CYS A 49 -23.56 30.88 -21.94
C CYS A 49 -23.78 30.09 -23.23
N TYR A 50 -22.73 29.89 -24.04
CA TYR A 50 -22.79 29.11 -25.27
C TYR A 50 -23.24 27.67 -25.02
N TRP A 51 -22.70 27.04 -23.98
CA TRP A 51 -23.07 25.68 -23.57
C TRP A 51 -24.28 25.59 -22.64
N LYS A 52 -24.98 26.71 -22.39
CA LYS A 52 -26.14 26.80 -21.48
C LYS A 52 -25.85 26.33 -20.05
N LEU A 53 -24.66 26.62 -19.56
CA LEU A 53 -24.20 26.38 -18.19
C LEU A 53 -24.26 27.68 -17.38
N THR A 54 -24.48 27.55 -16.08
CA THR A 54 -24.53 28.70 -15.15
C THR A 54 -23.67 28.43 -13.93
N ILE A 55 -22.68 29.29 -13.68
CA ILE A 55 -21.87 29.26 -12.46
C ILE A 55 -22.61 30.04 -11.37
N CYS A 56 -22.63 29.51 -10.15
CA CYS A 56 -23.26 30.12 -8.99
C CYS A 56 -22.27 31.06 -8.27
N PRO A 57 -22.43 32.40 -8.36
CA PRO A 57 -21.47 33.34 -7.78
C PRO A 57 -21.37 33.26 -6.25
N GLU A 58 -22.46 32.85 -5.58
CA GLU A 58 -22.50 32.68 -4.12
C GLU A 58 -21.59 31.55 -3.62
N LYS A 59 -21.32 30.55 -4.46
CA LYS A 59 -20.39 29.45 -4.15
C LYS A 59 -18.97 29.74 -4.62
N SER A 60 -18.77 30.81 -5.39
CA SER A 60 -17.48 31.21 -5.93
C SER A 60 -16.78 32.18 -4.98
N ALA A 61 -15.47 32.03 -4.83
CA ALA A 61 -14.65 32.89 -3.99
C ALA A 61 -13.26 33.05 -4.59
N ILE A 62 -12.59 34.13 -4.23
CA ILE A 62 -11.22 34.43 -4.64
C ILE A 62 -10.32 34.34 -3.42
N ILE A 63 -9.15 33.75 -3.60
CA ILE A 63 -8.12 33.67 -2.57
C ILE A 63 -6.79 34.16 -3.10
N GLU A 64 -6.05 34.86 -2.25
CA GLU A 64 -4.69 35.31 -2.50
C GLU A 64 -3.74 34.41 -1.69
N LEU A 65 -2.85 33.68 -2.37
CA LEU A 65 -1.99 32.66 -1.75
C LEU A 65 -0.49 33.05 -1.74
N SER A 66 -0.13 34.25 -2.17
CA SER A 66 1.27 34.69 -2.14
C SER A 66 1.69 35.10 -0.73
N ASN A 67 3.00 35.19 -0.53
CA ASN A 67 3.58 35.69 0.72
C ASN A 67 3.53 37.22 0.84
N LYS A 68 3.05 37.96 -0.17
CA LYS A 68 3.01 39.43 -0.13
C LYS A 68 1.88 39.90 0.77
N GLN A 69 2.12 40.93 1.57
CA GLN A 69 1.01 41.68 2.18
C GLN A 69 0.33 42.51 1.10
N VAL A 70 -0.94 42.22 0.87
CA VAL A 70 -1.79 42.97 -0.06
C VAL A 70 -2.60 43.95 0.77
N THR A 71 -2.43 45.24 0.52
CA THR A 71 -3.09 46.32 1.27
C THR A 71 -4.51 46.60 0.76
N SER A 72 -4.78 46.32 -0.52
CA SER A 72 -6.10 46.46 -1.12
C SER A 72 -6.35 45.34 -2.12
N PHE A 73 -7.53 44.73 -2.02
CA PHE A 73 -7.94 43.66 -2.93
C PHE A 73 -8.69 44.23 -4.13
N PRO A 74 -8.31 43.85 -5.36
CA PRO A 74 -8.98 44.35 -6.55
C PRO A 74 -10.41 43.81 -6.67
N ARG A 75 -11.30 44.60 -7.28
CA ARG A 75 -12.65 44.15 -7.62
C ARG A 75 -12.59 43.23 -8.84
N ILE A 76 -12.98 41.97 -8.64
CA ILE A 76 -13.11 40.96 -9.69
C ILE A 76 -14.57 40.52 -9.71
N THR A 77 -15.13 40.40 -10.91
CA THR A 77 -16.56 40.14 -11.13
C THR A 77 -16.76 38.97 -12.08
N TYR A 78 -17.81 38.18 -11.84
CA TYR A 78 -18.30 37.17 -12.76
C TYR A 78 -19.75 37.50 -13.12
N ALA A 79 -20.06 37.61 -14.41
CA ALA A 79 -21.38 38.07 -14.90
C ALA A 79 -21.83 39.41 -14.27
N GLY A 80 -20.88 40.33 -14.02
CA GLY A 80 -21.14 41.62 -13.36
C GLY A 80 -21.27 41.55 -11.83
N ILE A 81 -21.35 40.35 -11.24
CA ILE A 81 -21.47 40.16 -9.79
C ILE A 81 -20.06 40.10 -9.16
N PRO A 82 -19.76 40.93 -8.14
CA PRO A 82 -18.46 40.90 -7.48
C PRO A 82 -18.26 39.60 -6.70
N LEU A 83 -17.12 38.95 -6.91
CA LEU A 83 -16.77 37.73 -6.18
C LEU A 83 -16.10 38.08 -4.84
N PRO A 84 -16.47 37.41 -3.74
CA PRO A 84 -15.91 37.69 -2.42
C PRO A 84 -14.46 37.20 -2.31
N TRP A 85 -13.62 38.00 -1.65
CA TRP A 85 -12.30 37.58 -1.21
C TRP A 85 -12.42 36.79 0.10
N SER A 86 -11.82 35.60 0.12
CA SER A 86 -11.85 34.70 1.27
C SER A 86 -10.43 34.44 1.79
N GLU A 87 -10.30 34.33 3.11
CA GLU A 87 -9.04 33.92 3.75
C GLU A 87 -8.71 32.44 3.50
N SER A 88 -9.73 31.62 3.23
CA SER A 88 -9.54 30.20 2.93
C SER A 88 -10.53 29.70 1.88
N ILE A 89 -10.08 28.80 1.01
CA ILE A 89 -10.90 28.17 -0.02
C ILE A 89 -10.82 26.65 0.12
N LYS A 90 -11.93 25.96 -0.16
CA LYS A 90 -11.97 24.51 -0.17
C LYS A 90 -11.98 24.03 -1.62
N TYR A 91 -10.99 23.24 -2.01
CA TYR A 91 -10.90 22.62 -3.33
C TYR A 91 -10.64 21.12 -3.18
N LEU A 92 -11.44 20.29 -3.85
CA LEU A 92 -11.38 18.82 -3.77
C LEU A 92 -11.34 18.27 -2.33
N GLY A 93 -12.06 18.92 -1.43
CA GLY A 93 -12.15 18.52 -0.02
C GLY A 93 -11.02 18.96 0.89
N ILE A 94 -10.02 19.68 0.37
CA ILE A 94 -8.86 20.23 1.09
C ILE A 94 -9.00 21.74 1.22
N GLN A 95 -8.65 22.27 2.40
CA GLN A 95 -8.75 23.69 2.69
C GLN A 95 -7.39 24.37 2.48
N PHE A 96 -7.33 25.30 1.54
CA PHE A 96 -6.18 26.14 1.26
C PHE A 96 -6.39 27.49 1.95
N SER A 97 -5.32 28.03 2.54
CA SER A 97 -5.33 29.29 3.27
C SER A 97 -3.97 29.94 3.11
N LYS A 98 -3.93 31.27 3.03
CA LYS A 98 -2.68 32.03 3.02
C LYS A 98 -1.90 31.85 4.33
N TYR A 99 -2.60 31.94 5.46
CA TYR A 99 -2.01 31.83 6.78
C TYR A 99 -2.31 30.47 7.41
N ASN A 100 -1.29 29.86 8.02
CA ASN A 100 -1.40 28.60 8.76
C ASN A 100 -2.12 27.48 7.99
N GLN A 101 -1.85 27.33 6.69
CA GLN A 101 -2.51 26.34 5.82
C GLN A 101 -2.53 24.93 6.44
N ASN A 102 -1.40 24.47 6.96
CA ASN A 102 -1.29 23.15 7.60
C ASN A 102 -2.22 23.01 8.81
N GLY A 103 -2.35 24.05 9.63
CA GLY A 103 -3.27 24.08 10.76
C GLY A 103 -4.74 24.02 10.32
N HIS A 104 -5.12 24.74 9.27
CA HIS A 104 -6.47 24.68 8.69
C HIS A 104 -6.79 23.29 8.13
N ILE A 105 -5.88 22.70 7.35
CA ILE A 105 -6.03 21.34 6.81
C ILE A 105 -6.19 20.33 7.96
N LEU A 106 -5.31 20.37 8.96
CA LEU A 106 -5.38 19.46 10.11
C LEU A 106 -6.70 19.62 10.86
N ARG A 107 -7.15 20.86 11.11
CA ARG A 107 -8.42 21.12 11.81
C ARG A 107 -9.61 20.52 11.04
N GLY A 108 -9.64 20.71 9.72
CA GLY A 108 -10.67 20.13 8.85
C GLY A 108 -10.67 18.60 8.89
N LEU A 109 -9.50 17.98 8.75
CA LEU A 109 -9.34 16.51 8.82
C LEU A 109 -9.72 15.97 10.20
N ARG A 110 -9.25 16.62 11.28
CA ARG A 110 -9.53 16.24 12.66
C ARG A 110 -11.02 16.32 12.95
N ASN A 111 -11.71 17.38 12.54
CA ASN A 111 -13.15 17.51 12.75
C ASN A 111 -13.94 16.39 12.06
N LYS A 112 -13.59 16.06 10.81
CA LYS A 112 -14.19 14.93 10.08
C LYS A 112 -13.89 13.59 10.77
N ALA A 113 -12.64 13.38 11.19
CA ALA A 113 -12.22 12.15 11.85
C ALA A 113 -12.89 11.97 13.22
N LEU A 114 -13.00 13.02 14.04
CA LEU A 114 -13.65 12.96 15.36
C LEU A 114 -15.14 12.62 15.25
N LYS A 115 -15.86 13.18 14.26
CA LYS A 115 -17.25 12.81 13.98
C LYS A 115 -17.38 11.31 13.70
N LYS A 116 -16.50 10.76 12.85
CA LYS A 116 -16.48 9.32 12.53
C LYS A 116 -16.03 8.46 13.72
N ILE A 117 -15.11 8.94 14.55
CA ILE A 117 -14.71 8.27 15.80
C ILE A 117 -15.88 8.18 16.76
N ASN A 118 -16.72 9.21 16.88
CA ASN A 118 -17.92 9.13 17.70
C ASN A 118 -18.89 8.05 17.18
N GLY A 119 -19.09 7.95 15.87
CA GLY A 119 -19.81 6.83 15.26
C GLY A 119 -19.17 5.47 15.58
N LEU A 120 -17.83 5.36 15.50
CA LEU A 120 -17.09 4.16 15.86
C LEU A 120 -17.28 3.77 17.34
N LYS A 121 -17.38 4.74 18.26
CA LYS A 121 -17.67 4.48 19.68
C LYS A 121 -19.05 3.84 19.86
N MET A 122 -20.06 4.31 19.11
CA MET A 122 -21.40 3.72 19.16
C MET A 122 -21.40 2.28 18.64
N LEU A 123 -20.74 2.03 17.51
CA LEU A 123 -20.61 0.69 16.92
C LEU A 123 -19.77 -0.25 17.80
N GLY A 124 -18.72 0.27 18.44
CA GLY A 124 -17.76 -0.47 19.24
C GLY A 124 -18.30 -0.97 20.59
N TYR A 125 -19.60 -1.24 20.69
CA TYR A 125 -20.26 -1.66 21.92
C TYR A 125 -19.60 -2.90 22.51
N LYS A 126 -19.45 -2.91 23.84
CA LYS A 126 -18.54 -3.79 24.57
C LYS A 126 -18.85 -5.29 24.43
N ARG A 127 -20.14 -5.66 24.41
CA ARG A 127 -20.62 -7.06 24.39
C ARG A 127 -21.21 -7.48 23.04
N ASN A 128 -22.07 -6.64 22.46
CA ASN A 128 -22.82 -6.95 21.23
C ASN A 128 -22.28 -6.23 19.99
N GLY A 129 -21.09 -5.63 20.07
CA GLY A 129 -20.48 -4.92 18.94
C GLY A 129 -19.84 -5.86 17.90
N PRO A 130 -19.50 -5.35 16.71
CA PRO A 130 -18.76 -6.09 15.69
C PRO A 130 -17.41 -6.60 16.19
N ARG A 131 -16.90 -7.66 15.56
CA ARG A 131 -15.55 -8.20 15.84
C ARG A 131 -14.47 -7.13 15.64
N THR A 132 -13.40 -7.23 16.40
CA THR A 132 -12.28 -6.26 16.38
C THR A 132 -11.69 -6.08 14.98
N LYS A 133 -11.56 -7.17 14.21
CA LYS A 133 -11.07 -7.11 12.82
C LYS A 133 -11.90 -6.16 11.95
N HIS A 134 -13.23 -6.18 12.08
CA HIS A 134 -14.13 -5.32 11.32
C HIS A 134 -14.03 -3.86 11.78
N LEU A 135 -13.92 -3.63 13.09
CA LEU A 135 -13.74 -2.27 13.63
C LEU A 135 -12.39 -1.64 13.17
N ILE A 136 -11.33 -2.44 13.06
CA ILE A 136 -10.04 -2.00 12.48
C ILE A 136 -10.20 -1.69 11.00
N THR A 137 -10.90 -2.54 10.22
CA THR A 137 -11.21 -2.27 8.82
C THR A 137 -12.01 -0.97 8.65
N ILE A 138 -13.05 -0.75 9.46
CA ILE A 138 -13.83 0.50 9.47
C ILE A 138 -12.91 1.67 9.82
N THR A 139 -12.05 1.54 10.83
CA THR A 139 -11.09 2.59 11.21
C THR A 139 -10.19 2.97 10.05
N ASN A 140 -9.59 1.99 9.37
CA ASN A 140 -8.70 2.21 8.24
C ASN A 140 -9.43 2.84 7.05
N ASN A 141 -10.60 2.30 6.68
CA ASN A 141 -11.29 2.66 5.45
C ASN A 141 -12.17 3.91 5.59
N SER A 142 -12.60 4.28 6.80
CA SER A 142 -13.49 5.44 7.01
C SER A 142 -12.83 6.62 7.70
N ILE A 143 -11.92 6.38 8.66
CA ILE A 143 -11.29 7.43 9.46
C ILE A 143 -9.90 7.75 8.92
N LEU A 144 -9.02 6.76 8.81
CA LEU A 144 -7.64 6.99 8.39
C LEU A 144 -7.51 7.29 6.90
N SER A 145 -8.44 6.79 6.08
CA SER A 145 -8.53 7.08 4.65
C SER A 145 -8.63 8.58 4.34
N LEU A 146 -9.17 9.39 5.25
CA LEU A 146 -9.18 10.86 5.14
C LEU A 146 -7.76 11.42 5.02
N PHE A 147 -6.81 10.86 5.78
CA PHE A 147 -5.40 11.27 5.75
C PHE A 147 -4.65 10.64 4.58
N PHE A 148 -5.07 9.46 4.12
CA PHE A 148 -4.47 8.80 2.95
C PHE A 148 -4.74 9.60 1.68
N TYR A 149 -5.96 10.11 1.52
CA TYR A 149 -6.33 10.95 0.39
C TYR A 149 -5.48 12.22 0.33
N SER A 150 -5.27 12.88 1.47
CA SER A 150 -4.47 14.12 1.55
C SER A 150 -2.97 13.89 1.68
N SER A 151 -2.47 12.64 1.65
CA SER A 151 -1.09 12.33 1.99
C SER A 151 -0.03 13.08 1.17
N PRO A 152 -0.17 13.27 -0.17
CA PRO A 152 0.82 14.01 -0.95
C PRO A 152 0.97 15.49 -0.55
N ILE A 153 -0.02 16.04 0.16
CA ILE A 153 -0.02 17.42 0.64
C ILE A 153 0.45 17.48 2.10
N ILE A 154 -0.08 16.60 2.95
CA ILE A 154 0.16 16.66 4.41
C ILE A 154 1.44 15.94 4.86
N ASN A 155 2.16 15.24 3.98
CA ASN A 155 3.49 14.69 4.27
C ASN A 155 4.50 15.75 4.74
N LYS A 156 4.26 17.02 4.38
CA LYS A 156 5.08 18.18 4.73
C LYS A 156 4.75 18.78 6.10
N PHE A 157 3.75 18.25 6.81
CA PHE A 157 3.42 18.67 8.17
C PHE A 157 4.64 18.62 9.10
N SER A 158 4.70 19.56 10.06
CA SER A 158 5.68 19.52 11.14
C SER A 158 5.44 18.31 12.05
N ASP A 159 6.44 17.94 12.85
CA ASP A 159 6.30 16.83 13.79
C ASP A 159 5.18 17.04 14.81
N THR A 160 4.89 18.29 15.18
CA THR A 160 3.76 18.63 16.05
C THR A 160 2.41 18.28 15.39
N HIS A 161 2.22 18.67 14.12
CA HIS A 161 1.01 18.33 13.36
C HIS A 161 0.91 16.81 13.10
N LEU A 162 2.02 16.14 12.78
CA LEU A 162 2.06 14.69 12.57
C LEU A 162 1.75 13.91 13.87
N LYS A 163 2.24 14.38 15.02
CA LYS A 163 1.86 13.84 16.34
C LYS A 163 0.36 13.97 16.59
N ALA A 164 -0.25 15.09 16.21
CA ALA A 164 -1.71 15.24 16.31
C ALA A 164 -2.47 14.24 15.44
N CYS A 165 -1.99 13.93 14.22
CA CYS A 165 -2.53 12.83 13.41
C CYS A 165 -2.41 11.47 14.14
N ASN A 166 -1.26 11.18 14.76
CA ASN A 166 -1.04 9.94 15.51
C ASN A 166 -2.01 9.79 16.69
N VAL A 167 -2.38 10.89 17.36
CA VAL A 167 -3.40 10.88 18.43
C VAL A 167 -4.75 10.41 17.89
N ILE A 168 -5.16 10.85 16.69
CA ILE A 168 -6.41 10.43 16.06
C ILE A 168 -6.39 8.93 15.77
N GLN A 169 -5.30 8.42 15.19
CA GLN A 169 -5.12 6.99 14.92
C GLN A 169 -5.21 6.16 16.20
N THR A 170 -4.41 6.50 17.20
CA THR A 170 -4.35 5.74 18.46
C THR A 170 -5.68 5.78 19.20
N THR A 171 -6.39 6.91 19.19
CA THR A 171 -7.75 7.02 19.74
C THR A 171 -8.72 6.05 19.06
N ALA A 172 -8.73 6.02 17.72
CA ALA A 172 -9.61 5.13 16.97
C ALA A 172 -9.26 3.64 17.18
N LEU A 173 -7.97 3.30 17.17
CA LEU A 173 -7.50 1.92 17.38
C LEU A 173 -7.80 1.41 18.79
N ARG A 174 -7.74 2.26 19.83
CA ARG A 174 -8.13 1.89 21.19
C ARG A 174 -9.59 1.47 21.27
N ILE A 175 -10.48 2.20 20.60
CA ILE A 175 -11.90 1.87 20.50
C ILE A 175 -12.07 0.53 19.75
N ALA A 176 -11.42 0.40 18.59
CA ALA A 176 -11.51 -0.81 17.77
C ALA A 176 -11.03 -2.06 18.52
N LEU A 177 -9.87 -1.98 19.20
CA LEU A 177 -9.32 -3.07 20.02
C LEU A 177 -10.08 -3.25 21.34
N GLY A 178 -10.70 -2.20 21.88
CA GLY A 178 -11.39 -2.21 23.17
C GLY A 178 -10.44 -2.17 24.38
N VAL A 179 -9.24 -1.61 24.18
CA VAL A 179 -8.21 -1.42 25.20
C VAL A 179 -8.31 0.01 25.79
N PRO A 180 -7.89 0.22 27.05
CA PRO A 180 -8.03 1.50 27.72
C PRO A 180 -7.10 2.61 27.17
N ILE A 181 -7.34 3.84 27.63
CA ILE A 181 -6.58 5.03 27.19
C ILE A 181 -5.10 4.96 27.56
N TRP A 182 -4.76 4.31 28.68
CA TRP A 182 -3.39 4.18 29.17
C TRP A 182 -2.57 3.05 28.52
N THR A 183 -3.14 2.25 27.60
CA THR A 183 -2.34 1.22 26.90
C THR A 183 -1.21 1.90 26.13
N PRO A 184 0.06 1.48 26.28
CA PRO A 184 1.17 2.09 25.55
C PRO A 184 0.99 2.06 24.02
N ASN A 185 1.30 3.17 23.33
CA ASN A 185 1.13 3.27 21.87
C ASN A 185 1.92 2.21 21.09
N VAL A 186 3.12 1.85 21.57
CA VAL A 186 3.96 0.81 20.96
C VAL A 186 3.25 -0.55 20.95
N ILE A 187 2.63 -0.93 22.09
CA ILE A 187 1.83 -2.16 22.19
C ILE A 187 0.58 -2.05 21.32
N LEU A 188 -0.09 -0.90 21.33
CA LEU A 188 -1.31 -0.68 20.55
C LEU A 188 -1.09 -0.88 19.05
N LEU A 189 -0.02 -0.30 18.50
CA LEU A 189 0.33 -0.41 17.08
C LEU A 189 0.75 -1.83 16.70
N LYS A 190 1.57 -2.47 17.55
CA LYS A 190 1.97 -3.88 17.39
C LYS A 190 0.76 -4.82 17.38
N LEU A 191 -0.13 -4.68 18.37
CA LEU A 191 -1.38 -5.45 18.45
C LEU A 191 -2.29 -5.20 17.25
N ALA A 192 -2.41 -3.96 16.78
CA ALA A 192 -3.24 -3.64 15.62
C ALA A 192 -2.62 -4.11 14.30
N GLY A 193 -1.34 -4.49 14.27
CA GLY A 193 -0.59 -4.75 13.03
C GLY A 193 -0.54 -3.52 12.12
N GLN A 194 -0.40 -2.32 12.70
CA GLN A 194 -0.43 -1.06 11.96
C GLN A 194 0.85 -0.26 12.19
N GLU A 195 1.38 0.32 11.11
CA GLU A 195 2.38 1.37 11.23
C GLU A 195 1.79 2.66 11.82
N ILE A 196 2.64 3.52 12.38
CA ILE A 196 2.23 4.82 12.88
C ILE A 196 1.74 5.74 11.74
N LEU A 197 0.65 6.48 11.95
CA LEU A 197 -0.03 7.25 10.89
C LEU A 197 0.91 8.27 10.23
N SER A 198 1.78 8.92 10.98
CA SER A 198 2.78 9.85 10.44
C SER A 198 3.73 9.17 9.45
N GLY A 199 4.17 7.95 9.75
CA GLY A 199 4.98 7.14 8.84
C GLY A 199 4.18 6.74 7.61
N LYS A 200 2.93 6.29 7.81
CA LYS A 200 1.99 5.94 6.74
C LYS A 200 1.73 7.07 5.76
N ILE A 201 1.53 8.30 6.27
CA ILE A 201 1.34 9.50 5.46
C ILE A 201 2.54 9.73 4.54
N LYS A 202 3.77 9.74 5.11
CA LYS A 202 5.00 9.93 4.33
C LYS A 202 5.16 8.82 3.29
N ARG A 203 4.94 7.57 3.68
CA ARG A 203 5.02 6.42 2.77
C ARG A 203 4.01 6.52 1.63
N LEU A 204 2.74 6.82 1.91
CA LEU A 204 1.70 6.95 0.88
C LEU A 204 1.96 8.13 -0.07
N ALA A 205 2.52 9.24 0.43
CA ALA A 205 2.98 10.33 -0.42
C ALA A 205 4.09 9.87 -1.38
N MET A 206 5.10 9.16 -0.89
CA MET A 206 6.15 8.61 -1.76
C MET A 206 5.59 7.62 -2.78
N GLN A 207 4.67 6.74 -2.36
CA GLN A 207 3.99 5.82 -3.26
C GLN A 207 3.20 6.55 -4.36
N PHE A 208 2.58 7.68 -4.02
CA PHE A 208 1.89 8.52 -4.99
C PHE A 208 2.87 9.05 -6.04
N PHE A 209 3.98 9.67 -5.63
CA PHE A 209 4.96 10.21 -6.59
C PHE A 209 5.63 9.14 -7.44
N ILE A 210 6.00 7.99 -6.86
CA ILE A 210 6.57 6.85 -7.61
C ILE A 210 5.58 6.33 -8.66
N LYS A 211 4.28 6.26 -8.33
CA LYS A 211 3.26 5.93 -9.32
C LYS A 211 3.18 6.94 -10.45
N GLN A 212 3.32 8.24 -10.13
CA GLN A 212 3.30 9.31 -11.13
C GLN A 212 4.53 9.28 -12.05
N ILE A 213 5.68 8.80 -11.56
CA ILE A 213 6.86 8.51 -12.40
C ILE A 213 6.58 7.29 -13.29
N ALA A 214 6.03 6.21 -12.72
CA ALA A 214 5.70 5.01 -13.47
C ALA A 214 4.59 5.22 -14.52
N THR A 215 3.77 6.26 -14.40
CA THR A 215 2.69 6.57 -15.36
C THR A 215 3.12 7.54 -16.46
N GLN A 216 4.40 7.94 -16.54
CA GLN A 216 4.89 8.69 -17.69
C GLN A 216 4.61 7.93 -18.99
N PRO A 217 4.14 8.61 -20.07
CA PRO A 217 4.00 10.06 -20.21
C PRO A 217 2.67 10.64 -19.67
N PHE A 218 1.69 9.83 -19.30
CA PHE A 218 0.32 10.26 -18.95
C PHE A 218 0.18 10.90 -17.55
N SER A 219 1.29 11.20 -16.90
CA SER A 219 1.32 11.73 -15.54
C SER A 219 0.89 13.19 -15.52
N ALA A 220 -0.13 13.53 -14.74
CA ALA A 220 -0.51 14.94 -14.56
C ALA A 220 0.59 15.80 -13.91
N ILE A 221 1.61 15.18 -13.30
CA ILE A 221 2.68 15.88 -12.57
C ILE A 221 3.96 16.04 -13.39
N PHE A 222 4.33 15.06 -14.21
CA PHE A 222 5.56 15.18 -15.03
C PHE A 222 5.36 15.01 -16.53
N HIS A 223 4.14 15.13 -17.05
CA HIS A 223 3.91 15.20 -18.49
C HIS A 223 4.61 16.42 -19.11
N THR A 224 5.32 16.21 -20.22
CA THR A 224 5.73 17.24 -21.19
C THR A 224 5.27 16.79 -22.57
N PRO A 225 4.49 17.64 -23.30
CA PRO A 225 5.11 18.75 -24.02
C PRO A 225 4.38 20.10 -23.85
N GLY A 226 5.17 21.17 -23.77
CA GLY A 226 4.75 22.52 -24.15
C GLY A 226 4.15 23.43 -23.07
N ARG A 227 3.66 22.91 -21.94
CA ARG A 227 3.12 23.75 -20.86
C ARG A 227 3.47 23.21 -19.47
N ILE A 228 4.45 23.90 -18.87
CA ILE A 228 4.69 24.08 -17.43
C ILE A 228 5.45 22.97 -16.71
N TYR A 229 6.63 23.36 -16.23
CA TYR A 229 7.41 22.67 -15.20
C TYR A 229 6.63 22.72 -13.88
N SER A 230 5.75 21.77 -13.60
CA SER A 230 5.36 21.47 -12.21
C SER A 230 6.55 20.84 -11.51
N GLN A 231 7.54 21.66 -11.15
CA GLN A 231 8.63 21.24 -10.28
C GLN A 231 8.02 20.82 -8.95
N LEU A 232 8.36 19.61 -8.53
CA LEU A 232 8.08 19.19 -7.16
C LEU A 232 8.68 20.22 -6.21
N VAL A 233 7.95 20.51 -5.14
CA VAL A 233 8.51 21.34 -4.05
C VAL A 233 9.78 20.66 -3.54
N GLU A 234 10.82 21.44 -3.24
CA GLU A 234 12.15 20.90 -2.86
C GLU A 234 12.06 19.84 -1.75
N LYS A 235 11.16 20.03 -0.78
CA LYS A 235 10.94 19.05 0.30
C LYS A 235 10.45 17.68 -0.19
N ASP A 236 9.59 17.66 -1.22
CA ASP A 236 9.11 16.42 -1.84
C ASP A 236 10.20 15.81 -2.74
N ALA A 237 10.91 16.65 -3.51
CA ALA A 237 12.04 16.22 -4.34
C ALA A 237 13.15 15.58 -3.49
N GLU A 238 13.53 16.19 -2.37
CA GLU A 238 14.53 15.66 -1.45
C GLU A 238 14.07 14.36 -0.78
N SER A 239 12.79 14.28 -0.38
CA SER A 239 12.23 13.04 0.17
C SER A 239 12.29 11.88 -0.83
N LEU A 240 12.06 12.17 -2.12
CA LEU A 240 12.23 11.20 -3.21
C LEU A 240 13.70 10.82 -3.39
N ARG A 241 14.63 11.78 -3.46
CA ARG A 241 16.06 11.51 -3.58
C ARG A 241 16.56 10.59 -2.47
N ILE A 242 16.18 10.86 -1.21
CA ILE A 242 16.52 10.01 -0.06
C ILE A 242 15.91 8.61 -0.23
N THR A 243 14.66 8.52 -0.67
CA THR A 243 13.98 7.24 -0.89
C THR A 243 14.69 6.41 -1.96
N PHE A 244 15.01 7.01 -3.10
CA PHE A 244 15.73 6.38 -4.21
C PHE A 244 17.14 5.96 -3.81
N ARG A 245 17.87 6.80 -3.07
CA ARG A 245 19.18 6.46 -2.50
C ARG A 245 19.13 5.26 -1.58
N ASN A 246 18.13 5.18 -0.69
CA ASN A 246 17.96 4.03 0.21
C ASN A 246 17.56 2.75 -0.52
N LEU A 247 16.96 2.87 -1.70
CA LEU A 247 16.58 1.75 -2.56
C LEU A 247 17.68 1.39 -3.56
N SER A 248 18.80 2.13 -3.59
CA SER A 248 19.89 1.98 -4.58
C SER A 248 19.42 2.03 -6.05
N CYS A 249 18.46 2.90 -6.35
CA CYS A 249 17.97 3.12 -7.72
C CYS A 249 17.72 4.61 -8.01
N ILE A 250 17.53 4.96 -9.28
CA ILE A 250 17.13 6.32 -9.71
C ILE A 250 15.75 6.28 -10.40
N PRO A 251 15.06 7.42 -10.57
CA PRO A 251 13.74 7.47 -11.21
C PRO A 251 13.68 6.79 -12.58
N ASP A 252 14.71 6.93 -13.41
CA ASP A 252 14.77 6.39 -14.78
C ASP A 252 14.80 4.86 -14.83
N HIS A 253 15.15 4.22 -13.72
CA HIS A 253 15.13 2.77 -13.59
C HIS A 253 13.69 2.23 -13.49
N ILE A 254 12.71 3.07 -13.14
CA ILE A 254 11.32 2.63 -12.96
C ILE A 254 10.71 2.29 -14.32
N ILE A 255 10.11 1.10 -14.41
CA ILE A 255 9.35 0.69 -15.59
C ILE A 255 8.13 1.61 -15.76
N SER A 256 8.15 2.42 -16.82
CA SER A 256 7.09 3.35 -17.19
C SER A 256 5.98 2.70 -18.01
N LEU A 257 4.82 3.36 -18.03
CA LEU A 257 3.67 2.97 -18.83
C LEU A 257 4.00 3.15 -20.32
N PRO A 258 3.77 2.14 -21.18
CA PRO A 258 3.96 2.33 -22.61
C PRO A 258 2.95 3.33 -23.18
N ILE A 259 3.36 4.07 -24.22
CA ILE A 259 2.58 5.12 -24.89
C ILE A 259 1.32 4.57 -25.60
N PHE A 260 1.17 3.25 -25.72
CA PHE A 260 0.01 2.60 -26.34
C PHE A 260 -0.91 1.93 -25.30
N PRO A 261 -1.64 2.67 -24.45
CA PRO A 261 -2.48 2.09 -23.41
C PRO A 261 -3.83 1.65 -23.98
N HIS A 262 -3.88 0.79 -25.00
CA HIS A 262 -5.17 0.30 -25.52
C HIS A 262 -5.23 -1.21 -25.69
N SER A 263 -6.21 -1.73 -24.95
CA SER A 263 -6.73 -3.07 -24.78
C SER A 263 -7.25 -3.68 -26.08
N ASN A 264 -6.50 -4.63 -26.62
CA ASN A 264 -7.12 -5.72 -27.34
C ASN A 264 -6.85 -6.99 -26.51
N PRO A 265 -7.86 -7.71 -26.00
CA PRO A 265 -7.65 -8.91 -25.19
C PRO A 265 -6.88 -10.01 -25.93
N ASN A 266 -6.84 -9.97 -27.28
CA ASN A 266 -6.13 -10.94 -28.12
C ASN A 266 -4.80 -10.38 -28.65
N ILE A 267 -3.87 -10.12 -27.73
CA ILE A 267 -2.51 -9.68 -28.09
C ILE A 267 -1.77 -10.77 -28.87
N CYS A 268 -1.81 -11.99 -28.30
CA CYS A 268 -1.14 -13.20 -28.77
C CYS A 268 -1.93 -14.42 -28.28
N GLU A 269 -1.62 -15.59 -28.84
CA GLU A 269 -2.17 -16.86 -28.36
C GLU A 269 -1.45 -17.27 -27.07
N ILE A 270 -2.22 -17.56 -26.01
CA ILE A 270 -1.68 -17.92 -24.70
C ILE A 270 -2.34 -19.22 -24.23
N PHE A 271 -1.52 -20.27 -24.21
CA PHE A 271 -1.90 -21.64 -23.86
C PHE A 271 -1.55 -21.92 -22.39
N LEU A 272 -2.56 -22.08 -21.55
CA LEU A 272 -2.40 -22.26 -20.10
C LEU A 272 -2.80 -23.66 -19.63
N LYS A 273 -3.82 -24.25 -20.24
CA LYS A 273 -4.43 -25.54 -19.85
C LYS A 273 -5.02 -26.26 -21.07
N ASP A 274 -4.44 -25.98 -22.22
CA ASP A 274 -4.95 -26.36 -23.53
C ASP A 274 -4.38 -27.73 -23.96
N PHE A 275 -3.29 -28.18 -23.33
CA PHE A 275 -2.61 -29.45 -23.59
C PHE A 275 -2.51 -30.33 -22.34
N TYR A 276 -2.43 -31.64 -22.55
CA TYR A 276 -2.48 -32.63 -21.45
C TYR A 276 -1.26 -32.55 -20.52
N PHE A 277 -0.05 -32.37 -21.07
CA PHE A 277 1.19 -32.18 -20.29
C PHE A 277 1.13 -30.98 -19.32
N GLN A 278 0.18 -30.05 -19.48
CA GLN A 278 0.01 -28.89 -18.60
C GLN A 278 -0.69 -29.23 -17.27
N ASN A 279 -0.86 -30.51 -16.94
CA ASN A 279 -1.26 -30.91 -15.60
C ASN A 279 -0.03 -31.24 -14.73
N LYS A 280 0.21 -30.43 -13.68
CA LYS A 280 1.32 -30.63 -12.71
C LYS A 280 1.24 -31.93 -11.92
N GLU A 281 0.08 -32.58 -11.89
CA GLU A 281 -0.11 -33.85 -11.16
C GLU A 281 0.44 -35.06 -11.93
N LEU A 282 0.79 -34.88 -13.21
CA LEU A 282 1.33 -35.96 -14.04
C LEU A 282 2.80 -36.25 -13.71
N PRO A 283 3.28 -37.50 -13.94
CA PRO A 283 4.70 -37.82 -13.84
C PRO A 283 5.55 -37.02 -14.84
N SER A 284 6.75 -36.57 -14.42
CA SER A 284 7.66 -35.77 -15.25
C SER A 284 8.02 -36.43 -16.59
N SER A 285 8.17 -37.76 -16.63
CA SER A 285 8.44 -38.49 -17.87
C SER A 285 7.31 -38.35 -18.89
N LEU A 286 6.07 -38.40 -18.43
CA LEU A 286 4.88 -38.26 -19.27
C LEU A 286 4.69 -36.82 -19.74
N ILE A 287 4.94 -35.85 -18.86
CA ILE A 287 4.93 -34.41 -19.22
C ILE A 287 5.96 -34.16 -20.33
N SER A 288 7.18 -34.68 -20.19
CA SER A 288 8.25 -34.49 -21.17
C SER A 288 7.93 -35.12 -22.52
N SER A 289 7.41 -36.36 -22.54
CA SER A 289 7.04 -37.04 -23.79
C SER A 289 5.87 -36.34 -24.51
N ASP A 290 4.81 -36.00 -23.78
CA ASP A 290 3.62 -35.36 -24.34
C ASP A 290 3.92 -33.91 -24.80
N PHE A 291 4.81 -33.21 -24.09
CA PHE A 291 5.33 -31.92 -24.55
C PHE A 291 6.04 -32.04 -25.91
N ILE A 292 6.92 -33.03 -26.09
CA ILE A 292 7.63 -33.24 -27.36
C ILE A 292 6.64 -33.50 -28.50
N GLU A 293 5.66 -34.38 -28.27
CA GLU A 293 4.61 -34.67 -29.25
C GLU A 293 3.80 -33.40 -29.60
N CYS A 294 3.40 -32.62 -28.59
CA CYS A 294 2.67 -31.36 -28.79
C CYS A 294 3.46 -30.37 -29.65
N ILE A 295 4.74 -30.16 -29.36
CA ILE A 295 5.60 -29.25 -30.13
C ILE A 295 5.72 -29.73 -31.59
N GLN A 296 5.93 -31.03 -31.80
CA GLN A 296 6.03 -31.63 -33.14
C GLN A 296 4.72 -31.62 -33.92
N ARG A 297 3.57 -31.53 -33.24
CA ARG A 297 2.26 -31.56 -33.90
C ARG A 297 1.69 -30.17 -34.19
N PHE A 298 1.83 -29.24 -33.24
CA PHE A 298 1.15 -27.94 -33.29
C PHE A 298 2.10 -26.77 -33.56
N PHE A 299 3.40 -26.94 -33.31
CA PHE A 299 4.38 -25.85 -33.34
C PHE A 299 5.60 -26.12 -34.23
N THR A 300 5.47 -26.97 -35.27
CA THR A 300 6.60 -27.40 -36.14
C THR A 300 7.40 -26.26 -36.77
N ASN A 301 6.72 -25.18 -37.14
CA ASN A 301 7.32 -24.04 -37.82
C ASN A 301 7.63 -22.88 -36.86
N HIS A 302 7.56 -23.10 -35.55
CA HIS A 302 7.83 -22.06 -34.57
C HIS A 302 9.27 -22.14 -34.06
N PHE A 303 9.89 -20.98 -33.89
CA PHE A 303 11.15 -20.84 -33.20
C PHE A 303 10.91 -20.84 -31.68
N ILE A 304 11.51 -21.82 -31.00
CA ILE A 304 11.29 -22.04 -29.57
C ILE A 304 12.27 -21.21 -28.75
N ILE A 305 11.71 -20.47 -27.80
CA ILE A 305 12.45 -19.72 -26.80
C ILE A 305 11.93 -20.14 -25.43
N ALA A 306 12.82 -20.51 -24.52
CA ALA A 306 12.47 -20.71 -23.11
C ALA A 306 12.98 -19.55 -22.27
N THR A 307 12.19 -19.12 -21.30
CA THR A 307 12.52 -18.00 -20.41
C THR A 307 12.24 -18.37 -18.97
N ASP A 308 13.07 -17.86 -18.05
CA ASP A 308 12.90 -18.08 -16.61
C ASP A 308 13.37 -16.86 -15.80
N GLY A 309 12.75 -16.66 -14.63
CA GLY A 309 13.09 -15.61 -13.69
C GLY A 309 13.36 -16.15 -12.29
N SER A 310 14.62 -16.10 -11.84
CA SER A 310 15.01 -16.64 -10.53
C SER A 310 15.17 -15.55 -9.48
N LYS A 311 14.91 -15.90 -8.22
CA LYS A 311 15.17 -15.05 -7.06
C LYS A 311 15.79 -15.84 -5.92
N SER A 312 17.02 -15.48 -5.57
CA SER A 312 17.75 -15.97 -4.39
C SER A 312 17.73 -14.92 -3.28
N HIS A 313 18.42 -15.21 -2.17
CA HIS A 313 18.60 -14.23 -1.09
C HIS A 313 19.43 -13.02 -1.52
N CYS A 314 20.39 -13.24 -2.44
CA CYS A 314 21.36 -12.24 -2.85
C CYS A 314 20.99 -11.57 -4.18
N HIS A 315 20.33 -12.31 -5.08
CA HIS A 315 20.18 -11.91 -6.46
C HIS A 315 18.75 -12.12 -6.96
N THR A 316 18.36 -11.32 -7.94
CA THR A 316 17.20 -11.59 -8.79
C THR A 316 17.70 -11.55 -10.21
N SER A 317 17.36 -12.57 -11.01
CA SER A 317 17.93 -12.78 -12.34
C SER A 317 16.86 -13.16 -13.34
N ILE A 318 17.18 -12.94 -14.60
CA ILE A 318 16.38 -13.33 -15.75
C ILE A 318 17.27 -14.09 -16.72
N ALA A 319 16.70 -15.10 -17.37
CA ALA A 319 17.38 -15.84 -18.41
C ALA A 319 16.46 -16.13 -19.58
N GLY A 320 17.05 -16.26 -20.75
CA GLY A 320 16.40 -16.77 -21.94
C GLY A 320 17.33 -17.72 -22.68
N PHE A 321 16.75 -18.75 -23.26
CA PHE A 321 17.46 -19.80 -23.97
C PHE A 321 16.73 -20.11 -25.27
N SER A 322 17.49 -20.18 -26.36
CA SER A 322 17.06 -20.63 -27.68
C SER A 322 18.10 -21.63 -28.21
N CYS A 323 17.81 -22.34 -29.30
CA CYS A 323 18.79 -23.24 -29.93
C CYS A 323 20.05 -22.52 -30.43
N LEU A 324 19.96 -21.20 -30.70
CA LEU A 324 21.06 -20.42 -31.26
C LEU A 324 21.88 -19.71 -30.18
N GLN A 325 21.20 -19.17 -29.17
CA GLN A 325 21.83 -18.32 -28.16
C GLN A 325 21.07 -18.31 -26.85
N HIS A 326 21.74 -17.80 -25.81
CA HIS A 326 21.19 -17.63 -24.48
C HIS A 326 21.67 -16.31 -23.88
N PHE A 327 20.93 -15.80 -22.91
CA PHE A 327 21.35 -14.66 -22.10
C PHE A 327 21.06 -14.94 -20.63
N CYS A 328 21.77 -14.24 -19.76
CA CYS A 328 21.52 -14.19 -18.33
C CYS A 328 21.85 -12.79 -17.81
N TYR A 329 20.89 -12.16 -17.15
CA TYR A 329 21.07 -10.85 -16.52
C TYR A 329 20.65 -10.89 -15.06
N ARG A 330 21.35 -10.10 -14.26
CA ARG A 330 20.86 -9.65 -12.96
C ARG A 330 19.88 -8.51 -13.17
N ILE A 331 18.86 -8.46 -12.34
CA ILE A 331 17.97 -7.30 -12.21
C ILE A 331 17.98 -6.80 -10.77
N HIS A 332 17.37 -5.63 -10.55
CA HIS A 332 17.29 -5.06 -9.22
C HIS A 332 16.71 -6.06 -8.20
N PRO A 333 17.37 -6.32 -7.05
CA PRO A 333 16.96 -7.38 -6.09
C PRO A 333 15.61 -7.14 -5.40
N LEU A 334 15.08 -5.93 -5.51
CA LEU A 334 13.72 -5.60 -5.06
C LEU A 334 12.64 -6.21 -5.95
N ASN A 335 12.92 -6.47 -7.22
CA ASN A 335 11.95 -7.06 -8.13
C ASN A 335 11.48 -8.42 -7.62
N SER A 336 10.18 -8.67 -7.71
CA SER A 336 9.62 -9.97 -7.37
C SER A 336 9.97 -11.02 -8.42
N VAL A 337 9.84 -12.31 -8.07
CA VAL A 337 9.95 -13.41 -9.04
C VAL A 337 9.00 -13.17 -10.21
N PHE A 338 7.75 -12.76 -9.92
CA PHE A 338 6.78 -12.38 -10.95
C PHE A 338 7.31 -11.33 -11.93
N THR A 339 7.96 -10.27 -11.45
CA THR A 339 8.56 -9.25 -12.33
C THR A 339 9.73 -9.82 -13.12
N ALA A 340 10.57 -10.66 -12.51
CA ALA A 340 11.68 -11.33 -13.18
C ALA A 340 11.19 -12.19 -14.35
N GLU A 341 10.18 -13.03 -14.14
CA GLU A 341 9.55 -13.86 -15.17
C GLU A 341 9.08 -13.05 -16.38
N VAL A 342 8.37 -11.95 -16.13
CA VAL A 342 7.86 -11.09 -17.21
C VAL A 342 9.00 -10.35 -17.92
N LEU A 343 10.03 -9.93 -17.18
CA LEU A 343 11.21 -9.28 -17.76
C LEU A 343 12.06 -10.25 -18.58
N ALA A 344 12.13 -11.53 -18.20
CA ALA A 344 12.80 -12.57 -18.98
C ALA A 344 12.16 -12.70 -20.36
N ILE A 345 10.83 -12.73 -20.44
CA ILE A 345 10.09 -12.70 -21.71
C ILE A 345 10.36 -11.39 -22.47
N CYS A 346 10.35 -10.25 -21.79
CA CYS A 346 10.65 -8.97 -22.45
C CYS A 346 12.05 -8.94 -23.06
N GLN A 347 13.05 -9.42 -22.33
CA GLN A 347 14.45 -9.43 -22.77
C GLN A 347 14.67 -10.43 -23.91
N ALA A 348 14.01 -11.59 -23.84
CA ALA A 348 13.99 -12.56 -24.93
C ALA A 348 13.46 -11.96 -26.23
N LEU A 349 12.40 -11.15 -26.17
CA LEU A 349 11.87 -10.45 -27.32
C LEU A 349 12.75 -9.31 -27.84
N ASP A 350 13.75 -8.86 -27.08
CA ASP A 350 14.65 -7.77 -27.49
C ASP A 350 15.96 -8.29 -28.06
N GLU A 351 16.57 -9.28 -27.41
CA GLU A 351 17.94 -9.70 -27.65
C GLU A 351 18.06 -11.01 -28.41
N LEU A 352 17.06 -11.91 -28.29
CA LEU A 352 17.13 -13.17 -29.00
C LEU A 352 17.04 -12.93 -30.52
N VAL A 353 18.00 -13.49 -31.26
CA VAL A 353 17.97 -13.51 -32.72
C VAL A 353 16.74 -14.31 -33.12
N ILE A 354 15.75 -13.60 -33.63
CA ILE A 354 14.46 -14.16 -34.02
C ILE A 354 14.48 -14.32 -35.54
N PRO A 355 14.39 -15.56 -36.06
CA PRO A 355 14.23 -15.79 -37.50
C PRO A 355 12.89 -15.25 -38.02
N GLU A 356 12.69 -15.22 -39.34
CA GLU A 356 11.42 -14.77 -39.95
C GLU A 356 10.22 -15.68 -39.63
N THR A 357 10.42 -16.76 -38.88
CA THR A 357 9.37 -17.70 -38.47
C THR A 357 8.59 -17.21 -37.26
N ASP A 358 7.41 -17.81 -37.04
CA ASP A 358 6.60 -17.58 -35.85
C ASP A 358 7.36 -18.01 -34.58
N ILE A 359 7.05 -17.40 -33.43
CA ILE A 359 7.79 -17.60 -32.17
C ILE A 359 6.90 -18.32 -31.17
N LEU A 360 7.46 -19.34 -30.51
CA LEU A 360 6.86 -19.98 -29.36
C LEU A 360 7.70 -19.70 -28.12
N ILE A 361 7.13 -18.98 -27.16
CA ILE A 361 7.79 -18.69 -25.88
C ILE A 361 7.27 -19.65 -24.80
N LEU A 362 8.18 -20.40 -24.20
CA LEU A 362 7.95 -21.29 -23.07
C LEU A 362 8.28 -20.54 -21.77
N SER A 363 7.33 -20.53 -20.83
CA SER A 363 7.54 -20.01 -19.47
C SER A 363 6.75 -20.85 -18.48
N ASP A 364 7.33 -21.11 -17.31
CA ASP A 364 6.63 -21.82 -16.23
C ASP A 364 5.82 -20.89 -15.31
N SER A 365 5.85 -19.58 -15.56
CA SER A 365 5.14 -18.58 -14.78
C SER A 365 3.68 -18.46 -15.21
N PHE A 366 2.85 -19.36 -14.64
CA PHE A 366 1.40 -19.33 -14.84
C PHE A 366 0.81 -17.95 -14.49
N SER A 367 1.33 -17.31 -13.44
CA SER A 367 0.89 -15.98 -13.02
C SER A 367 1.20 -14.89 -14.05
N ALA A 368 2.37 -14.92 -14.69
CA ALA A 368 2.75 -13.94 -15.71
C ALA A 368 1.85 -14.07 -16.94
N LEU A 369 1.71 -15.29 -17.45
CA LEU A 369 0.90 -15.57 -18.64
C LEU A 369 -0.59 -15.32 -18.40
N SER A 370 -1.12 -15.69 -17.23
CA SER A 370 -2.51 -15.39 -16.84
C SER A 370 -2.77 -13.89 -16.69
N SER A 371 -1.79 -13.13 -16.18
CA SER A 371 -1.88 -11.66 -16.07
C SER A 371 -1.86 -10.97 -17.43
N LEU A 372 -1.10 -11.51 -18.39
CA LEU A 372 -1.08 -11.03 -19.77
C LEU A 372 -2.37 -11.38 -20.52
N LYS A 373 -2.91 -12.59 -20.31
CA LYS A 373 -4.20 -13.02 -20.89
C LYS A 373 -5.36 -12.15 -20.39
N ASN A 374 -5.33 -11.74 -19.13
CA ASN A 374 -6.32 -10.85 -18.51
C ASN A 374 -5.81 -9.40 -18.44
N LEU A 375 -5.24 -8.89 -19.54
CA LEU A 375 -4.67 -7.55 -19.55
C LEU A 375 -5.73 -6.47 -19.29
N SER A 376 -5.43 -5.58 -18.35
CA SER A 376 -6.23 -4.38 -18.05
C SER A 376 -5.31 -3.18 -17.83
N PHE A 377 -5.90 -1.98 -17.80
CA PHE A 377 -5.18 -0.75 -17.44
C PHE A 377 -4.57 -0.80 -16.01
N HIS A 378 -5.15 -1.64 -15.13
CA HIS A 378 -4.67 -1.84 -13.77
C HIS A 378 -3.63 -2.95 -13.65
N SER A 379 -3.30 -3.65 -14.74
CA SER A 379 -2.24 -4.67 -14.73
C SER A 379 -0.89 -4.04 -14.38
N PRO A 380 0.04 -4.80 -13.76
CA PRO A 380 1.38 -4.32 -13.42
C PRO A 380 2.11 -3.72 -14.63
N LYS A 381 2.93 -2.68 -14.42
CA LYS A 381 3.56 -1.93 -15.54
C LYS A 381 4.47 -2.84 -16.37
N VAL A 382 5.10 -3.82 -15.74
CA VAL A 382 5.91 -4.84 -16.43
C VAL A 382 5.08 -5.69 -17.41
N ILE A 383 3.82 -6.03 -17.08
CA ILE A 383 2.91 -6.75 -17.98
C ILE A 383 2.49 -5.85 -19.14
N GLN A 384 2.21 -4.58 -18.87
CA GLN A 384 1.87 -3.61 -19.93
C GLN A 384 3.06 -3.39 -20.88
N ARG A 385 4.28 -3.35 -20.35
CA ARG A 385 5.52 -3.31 -21.15
C ARG A 385 5.64 -4.55 -22.04
N LEU A 386 5.40 -5.75 -21.50
CA LEU A 386 5.42 -6.98 -22.29
C LEU A 386 4.38 -6.94 -23.41
N ALA A 387 3.15 -6.55 -23.10
CA ALA A 387 2.08 -6.39 -24.09
C ALA A 387 2.47 -5.43 -25.23
N ALA A 388 3.12 -4.30 -24.90
CA ALA A 388 3.60 -3.35 -25.90
C ALA A 388 4.69 -3.96 -26.79
N LYS A 389 5.64 -4.72 -26.23
CA LYS A 389 6.69 -5.42 -27.00
C LYS A 389 6.11 -6.45 -27.96
N ILE A 390 5.18 -7.28 -27.50
CA ILE A 390 4.50 -8.27 -28.35
C ILE A 390 3.77 -7.57 -29.50
N ARG A 391 3.11 -6.44 -29.22
CA ARG A 391 2.42 -5.66 -30.26
C ARG A 391 3.36 -5.09 -31.32
N ILE A 392 4.53 -4.58 -30.92
CA ILE A 392 5.56 -4.10 -31.86
C ILE A 392 5.99 -5.24 -32.78
N ARG A 393 6.26 -6.43 -32.24
CA ARG A 393 6.65 -7.61 -33.02
C ARG A 393 5.55 -8.11 -33.95
N LYS A 394 4.28 -8.06 -33.51
CA LYS A 394 3.12 -8.39 -34.36
C LYS A 394 3.01 -7.48 -35.59
N ASN A 395 3.37 -6.21 -35.46
CA ASN A 395 3.41 -5.27 -36.60
C ASN A 395 4.54 -5.60 -37.59
N LEU A 396 5.51 -6.42 -37.21
CA LEU A 396 6.57 -6.94 -38.08
C LEU A 396 6.18 -8.30 -38.71
N HIS A 397 4.89 -8.64 -38.74
CA HIS A 397 4.33 -9.87 -39.29
C HIS A 397 4.78 -11.19 -38.62
N GLN A 398 5.39 -11.13 -37.43
CA GLN A 398 5.73 -12.33 -36.64
C GLN A 398 4.58 -12.70 -35.69
N LYS A 399 4.04 -13.93 -35.77
CA LYS A 399 3.09 -14.40 -34.74
C LYS A 399 3.88 -14.88 -33.53
N ILE A 400 3.39 -14.50 -32.36
CA ILE A 400 3.95 -14.91 -31.07
C ILE A 400 2.88 -15.73 -30.35
N ALA A 401 3.24 -16.93 -29.94
CA ALA A 401 2.48 -17.78 -29.05
C ALA A 401 3.24 -17.92 -27.73
N LEU A 402 2.51 -17.91 -26.60
CA LEU A 402 3.07 -18.21 -25.28
C LEU A 402 2.47 -19.50 -24.76
N LEU A 403 3.33 -20.42 -24.35
CA LEU A 403 2.96 -21.74 -23.86
C LEU A 403 3.45 -21.89 -22.43
N TRP A 404 2.50 -22.10 -21.52
CA TRP A 404 2.81 -22.41 -20.15
C TRP A 404 3.34 -23.85 -20.04
N VAL A 405 4.45 -24.04 -19.34
CA VAL A 405 5.04 -25.37 -19.06
C VAL A 405 5.12 -25.61 -17.55
N PRO A 406 4.84 -26.81 -17.05
CA PRO A 406 5.11 -27.13 -15.64
C PRO A 406 6.60 -27.01 -15.30
N GLY A 407 6.95 -26.16 -14.34
CA GLY A 407 8.32 -26.06 -13.81
C GLY A 407 8.77 -27.37 -13.12
N HIS A 408 10.08 -27.64 -13.16
CA HIS A 408 10.73 -28.84 -12.58
C HIS A 408 10.12 -30.18 -13.02
N SER A 409 9.61 -30.23 -14.26
CA SER A 409 8.87 -31.37 -14.80
C SER A 409 9.62 -32.09 -15.92
N GLY A 410 10.93 -31.84 -16.09
CA GLY A 410 11.76 -32.57 -17.04
C GLY A 410 11.63 -32.12 -18.50
N VAL A 411 11.06 -30.93 -18.71
CA VAL A 411 11.03 -30.27 -20.04
C VAL A 411 12.39 -29.59 -20.26
N SER A 412 13.23 -30.19 -21.10
CA SER A 412 14.65 -29.80 -21.28
C SER A 412 14.86 -28.31 -21.53
N TRP A 413 14.01 -27.69 -22.34
CA TRP A 413 14.04 -26.25 -22.64
C TRP A 413 13.83 -25.39 -21.39
N ASN A 414 12.84 -25.72 -20.57
CA ASN A 414 12.52 -24.98 -19.35
C ASN A 414 13.60 -25.19 -18.29
N GLU A 415 14.03 -26.44 -18.06
CA GLU A 415 15.10 -26.76 -17.10
C GLU A 415 16.40 -26.04 -17.48
N LYS A 416 16.68 -25.86 -18.79
CA LYS A 416 17.86 -25.12 -19.23
C LYS A 416 17.76 -23.63 -18.93
N ALA A 417 16.60 -23.01 -19.14
CA ALA A 417 16.38 -21.61 -18.79
C ALA A 417 16.49 -21.39 -17.27
N ASP A 418 15.86 -22.24 -16.46
CA ASP A 418 15.94 -22.22 -14.99
C ASP A 418 17.38 -22.38 -14.48
N PHE A 419 18.12 -23.34 -15.06
CA PHE A 419 19.52 -23.53 -14.76
C PHE A 419 20.35 -22.27 -15.05
N ILE A 420 20.16 -21.64 -16.22
CA ILE A 420 20.88 -20.42 -16.61
C ILE A 420 20.51 -19.25 -15.67
N ALA A 421 19.24 -19.10 -15.30
CA ALA A 421 18.80 -18.08 -14.37
C ALA A 421 19.45 -18.23 -12.99
N LYS A 422 19.69 -19.48 -12.54
CA LYS A 422 20.34 -19.80 -11.26
C LYS A 422 21.86 -19.69 -11.28
N GLN A 423 22.49 -19.67 -12.46
CA GLN A 423 23.96 -19.53 -12.60
C GLN A 423 24.49 -18.10 -12.44
N VAL A 424 23.61 -17.14 -12.12
CA VAL A 424 23.99 -15.73 -12.00
C VAL A 424 25.04 -15.51 -10.89
N SER A 425 26.00 -14.63 -11.16
CA SER A 425 27.05 -14.23 -10.20
C SER A 425 27.08 -12.71 -10.03
N ASP A 426 27.94 -12.18 -9.16
CA ASP A 426 28.11 -10.73 -9.00
C ASP A 426 28.74 -10.02 -10.21
N PHE A 427 29.37 -10.77 -11.11
CA PHE A 427 29.96 -10.26 -12.34
C PHE A 427 29.03 -10.37 -13.56
N SER A 428 27.86 -11.00 -13.39
CA SER A 428 26.89 -11.11 -14.48
C SER A 428 26.36 -9.71 -14.87
N PRO A 429 26.06 -9.49 -16.17
CA PRO A 429 25.50 -8.22 -16.64
C PRO A 429 24.24 -7.80 -15.86
N TYR A 430 24.07 -6.50 -15.63
CA TYR A 430 23.03 -5.96 -14.76
C TYR A 430 22.06 -5.05 -15.55
N ILE A 431 20.76 -5.26 -15.37
CA ILE A 431 19.69 -4.41 -15.90
C ILE A 431 19.05 -3.66 -14.73
N ASP A 432 19.07 -2.34 -14.83
CA ASP A 432 18.61 -1.45 -13.77
C ASP A 432 17.09 -1.44 -13.52
N TRP A 433 16.30 -2.02 -14.43
CA TRP A 433 14.84 -1.90 -14.39
C TRP A 433 14.20 -2.41 -13.11
N ILE A 434 13.27 -1.62 -12.58
CA ILE A 434 12.52 -1.93 -11.37
C ILE A 434 11.02 -1.67 -11.55
N ALA A 435 10.20 -2.63 -11.15
CA ALA A 435 8.75 -2.46 -11.18
C ALA A 435 8.32 -1.53 -10.04
N SER A 436 7.50 -0.52 -10.37
CA SER A 436 6.97 0.42 -9.38
C SER A 436 6.24 -0.31 -8.25
N GLU A 437 5.43 -1.32 -8.59
CA GLU A 437 4.66 -2.16 -7.68
C GLU A 437 5.53 -2.87 -6.64
N ASP A 438 6.70 -3.34 -7.05
CA ASP A 438 7.65 -4.01 -6.16
C ASP A 438 8.27 -3.02 -5.16
N ILE A 439 8.58 -1.79 -5.60
CA ILE A 439 8.98 -0.69 -4.70
C ILE A 439 7.87 -0.41 -3.69
N LEU A 440 6.62 -0.26 -4.14
CA LEU A 440 5.50 0.05 -3.23
C LEU A 440 5.30 -1.06 -2.19
N SER A 441 5.43 -2.32 -2.61
CA SER A 441 5.35 -3.50 -1.75
C SER A 441 6.49 -3.52 -0.72
N HIS A 442 7.72 -3.25 -1.15
CA HIS A 442 8.89 -3.15 -0.29
C HIS A 442 8.72 -2.05 0.78
N LEU A 443 8.35 -0.83 0.39
CA LEU A 443 8.13 0.28 1.31
C LEU A 443 7.06 -0.05 2.37
N LYS A 444 6.01 -0.79 1.98
CA LYS A 444 4.98 -1.26 2.92
C LYS A 444 5.56 -2.29 3.90
N LYS A 445 6.33 -3.28 3.43
CA LYS A 445 6.98 -4.27 4.29
C LYS A 445 7.94 -3.60 5.28
N GLN A 446 8.77 -2.68 4.81
CA GLN A 446 9.71 -1.91 5.63
C GLN A 446 8.99 -1.13 6.74
N SER A 447 7.85 -0.49 6.44
CA SER A 447 7.08 0.24 7.46
C SER A 447 6.51 -0.65 8.58
N LEU A 448 6.10 -1.87 8.24
CA LEU A 448 5.64 -2.85 9.23
C LEU A 448 6.80 -3.38 10.05
N GLN A 449 7.96 -3.63 9.42
CA GLN A 449 9.18 -4.03 10.10
C GLN A 449 9.65 -2.97 11.10
N ILE A 450 9.62 -1.69 10.75
CA ILE A 450 9.94 -0.59 11.69
C ILE A 450 9.02 -0.65 12.92
N THR A 451 7.74 -0.98 12.73
CA THR A 451 6.80 -1.14 13.87
C THR A 451 7.18 -2.32 14.76
N GLU A 452 7.61 -3.43 14.14
CA GLU A 452 8.11 -4.62 14.84
C GLU A 452 9.38 -4.30 15.64
N GLU A 453 10.35 -3.65 15.01
CA GLU A 453 11.61 -3.23 15.64
C GLU A 453 11.38 -2.25 16.79
N ASN A 454 10.46 -1.30 16.63
CA ASN A 454 10.08 -0.37 17.70
C ASN A 454 9.48 -1.11 18.91
N TYR A 455 8.72 -2.18 18.67
CA TYR A 455 8.23 -3.04 19.74
C TYR A 455 9.38 -3.82 20.40
N HIS A 456 10.26 -4.45 19.60
CA HIS A 456 11.40 -5.22 20.09
C HIS A 456 12.38 -4.39 20.92
N LYS A 457 12.67 -3.15 20.51
CA LYS A 457 13.55 -2.22 21.24
C LYS A 457 12.89 -1.65 22.50
N SER A 458 11.58 -1.82 22.67
CA SER A 458 10.87 -1.28 23.83
C SER A 458 10.99 -2.20 25.05
N LYS A 459 10.88 -1.61 26.25
CA LYS A 459 10.79 -2.37 27.52
C LYS A 459 9.64 -3.39 27.55
N TYR A 460 8.65 -3.26 26.68
CA TYR A 460 7.49 -4.16 26.65
C TYR A 460 7.79 -5.52 26.03
N LYS A 461 8.82 -5.62 25.17
CA LYS A 461 9.27 -6.90 24.61
C LYS A 461 9.70 -7.87 25.73
N LEU A 462 10.44 -7.39 26.71
CA LEU A 462 10.85 -8.19 27.88
C LEU A 462 9.69 -8.55 28.80
N LEU A 463 8.67 -7.68 28.89
CA LEU A 463 7.54 -7.85 29.82
C LEU A 463 6.42 -8.77 29.30
N ILE A 464 6.24 -8.83 27.96
CA ILE A 464 5.11 -9.50 27.32
C ILE A 464 5.57 -10.61 26.37
N GLY A 465 6.75 -10.49 25.77
CA GLY A 465 7.25 -11.48 24.82
C GLY A 465 6.94 -11.19 23.36
N ASN A 466 6.96 -12.23 22.53
CA ASN A 466 6.54 -12.13 21.13
C ASN A 466 5.02 -12.21 21.04
N ILE A 467 4.42 -11.28 20.28
CA ILE A 467 2.97 -11.16 20.20
C ILE A 467 2.54 -11.15 18.72
N PRO A 468 1.61 -12.03 18.32
CA PRO A 468 0.96 -11.93 17.02
C PRO A 468 -0.01 -10.74 16.97
N ASP A 469 -0.23 -10.19 15.78
CA ASP A 469 -1.23 -9.13 15.60
C ASP A 469 -2.66 -9.67 15.84
N ILE A 470 -3.58 -8.76 16.12
CA ILE A 470 -4.97 -9.10 16.42
C ILE A 470 -5.71 -9.66 15.20
N LEU A 471 -5.31 -9.37 13.96
CA LEU A 471 -5.95 -9.94 12.78
C LEU A 471 -5.64 -11.44 12.71
N THR A 472 -4.43 -11.83 13.07
CA THR A 472 -4.04 -13.24 13.26
C THR A 472 -4.83 -13.90 14.38
N ILE A 473 -4.88 -13.29 15.58
CA ILE A 473 -5.60 -13.84 16.74
C ILE A 473 -7.11 -13.90 16.49
N SER A 474 -7.69 -12.91 15.81
CA SER A 474 -9.14 -12.80 15.59
C SER A 474 -9.73 -13.94 14.76
N LYS A 475 -8.88 -14.69 14.04
CA LYS A 475 -9.28 -15.93 13.33
C LYS A 475 -9.64 -17.05 14.29
N TRP A 476 -9.15 -16.99 15.53
CA TRP A 476 -9.30 -18.04 16.54
C TRP A 476 -10.37 -17.73 17.59
N THR A 477 -10.68 -16.45 17.81
CA THR A 477 -11.75 -15.99 18.70
C THR A 477 -13.12 -16.01 18.02
N GLY A 478 -14.18 -16.17 18.81
CA GLY A 478 -15.58 -16.29 18.34
C GLY A 478 -16.39 -15.00 18.39
N ASN A 479 -16.12 -14.09 19.32
CA ASN A 479 -16.92 -12.88 19.52
C ASN A 479 -16.10 -11.67 19.99
N ARG A 480 -16.74 -10.50 20.05
CA ARG A 480 -16.11 -9.23 20.44
C ARG A 480 -15.62 -9.24 21.90
N VAL A 481 -16.34 -9.90 22.81
CA VAL A 481 -15.93 -10.02 24.22
C VAL A 481 -14.58 -10.71 24.32
N GLN A 482 -14.41 -11.84 23.63
CA GLN A 482 -13.15 -12.58 23.57
C GLN A 482 -12.03 -11.75 22.93
N ASP A 483 -12.30 -11.06 21.82
CA ASP A 483 -11.29 -10.21 21.17
C ASP A 483 -10.74 -9.13 22.13
N ARG A 484 -11.64 -8.49 22.88
CA ARG A 484 -11.29 -7.43 23.86
C ARG A 484 -10.50 -8.00 25.02
N LEU A 485 -10.96 -9.12 25.56
CA LEU A 485 -10.35 -9.78 26.70
C LEU A 485 -8.91 -10.17 26.36
N ILE A 486 -8.69 -10.83 25.22
CA ILE A 486 -7.36 -11.23 24.76
C ILE A 486 -6.48 -10.01 24.49
N ALA A 487 -6.99 -8.97 23.82
CA ALA A 487 -6.22 -7.74 23.60
C ALA A 487 -5.77 -7.08 24.91
N ARG A 488 -6.62 -7.08 25.94
CA ARG A 488 -6.31 -6.53 27.27
C ARG A 488 -5.36 -7.40 28.07
N ILE A 489 -5.48 -8.73 27.99
CA ILE A 489 -4.54 -9.67 28.60
C ILE A 489 -3.16 -9.44 28.01
N ILE A 490 -3.03 -9.55 26.68
CA ILE A 490 -1.75 -9.37 26.00
C ILE A 490 -1.12 -8.00 26.33
N SER A 491 -1.92 -6.92 26.28
CA SER A 491 -1.41 -5.58 26.61
C SER A 491 -1.19 -5.32 28.10
N LYS A 492 -1.46 -6.30 28.96
CA LYS A 492 -1.44 -6.20 30.43
C LYS A 492 -2.28 -5.02 30.96
N THR A 493 -3.43 -4.78 30.34
CA THR A 493 -4.36 -3.68 30.65
C THR A 493 -5.75 -4.13 31.10
N ILE A 494 -5.87 -5.38 31.54
CA ILE A 494 -7.05 -5.83 32.27
C ILE A 494 -7.29 -4.93 33.48
N THR A 495 -8.55 -4.65 33.76
CA THR A 495 -8.95 -3.70 34.80
C THR A 495 -8.93 -4.42 36.15
N THR A 496 -7.81 -4.32 36.87
CA THR A 496 -7.62 -4.91 38.21
C THR A 496 -7.31 -3.82 39.25
N PRO A 497 -7.51 -4.08 40.56
CA PRO A 497 -7.14 -3.12 41.60
C PRO A 497 -5.70 -2.62 41.49
N GLY A 498 -4.74 -3.50 41.23
CA GLY A 498 -3.33 -3.13 41.04
C GLY A 498 -3.10 -2.23 39.82
N VAL A 499 -3.82 -2.45 38.70
CA VAL A 499 -3.72 -1.56 37.53
C VAL A 499 -4.40 -0.22 37.80
N LEU A 500 -5.57 -0.20 38.43
CA LEU A 500 -6.32 1.02 38.74
C LEU A 500 -5.59 1.91 39.77
N SER A 501 -4.98 1.32 40.79
CA SER A 501 -4.21 2.04 41.81
C SER A 501 -3.01 2.79 41.20
N ARG A 502 -2.34 2.23 40.19
CA ARG A 502 -1.27 2.92 39.44
C ARG A 502 -1.73 4.22 38.75
N PHE A 503 -3.03 4.40 38.54
CA PHE A 503 -3.62 5.59 37.95
C PHE A 503 -4.45 6.39 38.98
N ASN A 504 -4.30 6.12 40.28
CA ASN A 504 -5.06 6.76 41.36
C ASN A 504 -6.59 6.58 41.22
N LEU A 505 -7.04 5.47 40.62
CA LEU A 505 -8.47 5.13 40.45
C LEU A 505 -8.96 4.10 41.47
N HIS A 506 -8.06 3.52 42.27
CA HIS A 506 -8.39 2.57 43.33
C HIS A 506 -7.40 2.74 44.50
N PRO A 507 -7.87 2.80 45.76
CA PRO A 507 -7.00 3.09 46.91
C PRO A 507 -6.04 1.95 47.23
N ASP A 508 -6.50 0.70 47.10
CA ASP A 508 -5.73 -0.49 47.50
C ASP A 508 -5.30 -1.34 46.28
N PRO A 509 -4.00 -1.50 46.00
CA PRO A 509 -3.52 -2.32 44.90
C PRO A 509 -3.49 -3.83 45.20
N LEU A 510 -3.72 -4.25 46.44
CA LEU A 510 -3.36 -5.59 46.90
C LEU A 510 -4.46 -6.65 46.69
N CYS A 511 -4.03 -7.90 46.60
CA CYS A 511 -4.91 -9.06 46.58
C CYS A 511 -5.36 -9.39 48.00
N ARG A 512 -6.67 -9.51 48.23
CA ARG A 512 -7.24 -9.83 49.55
C ARG A 512 -6.81 -11.18 50.14
N VAL A 513 -6.32 -12.11 49.32
CA VAL A 513 -5.97 -13.47 49.75
C VAL A 513 -4.48 -13.58 50.12
N CYS A 514 -3.59 -13.00 49.31
CA CYS A 514 -2.16 -13.21 49.45
C CYS A 514 -1.33 -11.92 49.53
N ASN A 515 -1.99 -10.76 49.63
CA ASN A 515 -1.37 -9.45 49.88
C ASN A 515 -0.31 -9.00 48.86
N GLU A 516 -0.29 -9.59 47.66
CA GLU A 516 0.54 -9.15 46.53
C GLU A 516 -0.22 -8.14 45.64
N ILE A 517 0.52 -7.37 44.82
CA ILE A 517 -0.09 -6.45 43.85
C ILE A 517 -1.02 -7.24 42.90
N ASN A 518 -2.29 -6.86 42.88
CA ASN A 518 -3.33 -7.50 42.11
C ASN A 518 -3.31 -7.04 40.64
N ASP A 519 -2.35 -7.53 39.87
CA ASP A 519 -2.28 -7.35 38.42
C ASP A 519 -2.57 -8.65 37.65
N ILE A 520 -2.70 -8.56 36.32
CA ILE A 520 -3.01 -9.73 35.49
C ILE A 520 -1.92 -10.82 35.56
N SER A 521 -0.66 -10.45 35.79
CA SER A 521 0.42 -11.43 35.95
C SER A 521 0.28 -12.18 37.26
N HIS A 522 -0.03 -11.48 38.35
CA HIS A 522 -0.33 -12.07 39.63
C HIS A 522 -1.53 -13.02 39.52
N ILE A 523 -2.65 -12.59 38.96
CA ILE A 523 -3.86 -13.40 38.80
C ILE A 523 -3.58 -14.69 38.02
N LEU A 524 -2.92 -14.59 36.85
CA LEU A 524 -2.71 -15.72 35.95
C LEU A 524 -1.54 -16.62 36.34
N LEU A 525 -0.58 -16.16 37.15
CA LEU A 525 0.65 -16.92 37.43
C LEU A 525 0.86 -17.29 38.90
N ARG A 526 0.41 -16.46 39.86
CA ARG A 526 0.87 -16.56 41.27
C ARG A 526 -0.24 -16.64 42.31
N CYS A 527 -1.34 -15.93 42.12
CA CYS A 527 -2.41 -15.74 43.12
C CYS A 527 -2.88 -17.06 43.74
N GLN A 528 -2.81 -17.19 45.07
CA GLN A 528 -3.19 -18.44 45.75
C GLN A 528 -4.65 -18.83 45.51
N LYS A 529 -5.54 -17.84 45.37
CA LYS A 529 -6.97 -18.03 45.05
C LYS A 529 -7.21 -18.91 43.82
N TYR A 530 -6.37 -18.81 42.80
CA TYR A 530 -6.57 -19.49 41.51
C TYR A 530 -5.61 -20.66 41.28
N ALA A 531 -4.96 -21.18 42.33
CA ALA A 531 -3.96 -22.24 42.21
C ALA A 531 -4.52 -23.51 41.53
N SER A 532 -5.70 -23.97 41.94
CA SER A 532 -6.36 -25.15 41.36
C SER A 532 -6.68 -24.98 39.87
N VAL A 533 -7.20 -23.81 39.50
CA VAL A 533 -7.52 -23.46 38.11
C VAL A 533 -6.25 -23.43 37.25
N ARG A 534 -5.14 -22.89 37.76
CA ARG A 534 -3.85 -22.84 37.05
C ARG A 534 -3.29 -24.23 36.78
N VAL A 535 -3.34 -25.15 37.73
CA VAL A 535 -2.86 -26.52 37.53
C VAL A 535 -3.59 -27.20 36.37
N ILE A 536 -4.92 -27.02 36.29
CA ILE A 536 -5.73 -27.54 35.17
C ILE A 536 -5.31 -26.87 33.86
N LEU A 537 -5.12 -25.55 33.86
CA LEU A 537 -4.72 -24.80 32.67
C LEU A 537 -3.34 -25.24 32.15
N TRP A 538 -2.34 -25.34 33.03
CA TRP A 538 -0.99 -25.75 32.66
C TRP A 538 -0.95 -27.16 32.09
N ARG A 539 -1.70 -28.11 32.66
CA ARG A 539 -1.85 -29.47 32.11
C ARG A 539 -2.46 -29.44 30.72
N LYS A 540 -3.53 -28.67 30.50
CA LYS A 540 -4.19 -28.60 29.18
C LYS A 540 -3.36 -27.86 28.12
N LEU A 541 -2.46 -26.97 28.53
CA LEU A 541 -1.55 -26.24 27.63
C LEU A 541 -0.17 -26.92 27.48
N ASN A 542 0.03 -28.10 28.08
CA ASN A 542 1.29 -28.83 28.12
C ASN A 542 2.47 -27.97 28.63
N ILE A 543 2.23 -27.15 29.66
CA ILE A 543 3.27 -26.33 30.28
C ILE A 543 3.95 -27.13 31.39
N VAL A 544 5.23 -27.44 31.20
CA VAL A 544 6.06 -28.19 32.15
C VAL A 544 7.15 -27.26 32.67
N SER A 545 6.87 -26.48 33.72
CA SER A 545 7.92 -25.66 34.35
C SER A 545 7.57 -25.20 35.77
N ALA A 546 8.59 -25.08 36.62
CA ALA A 546 8.45 -24.57 37.99
C ALA A 546 8.38 -23.03 38.07
N ASN A 547 8.89 -22.30 37.06
CA ASN A 547 8.95 -20.84 37.01
C ASN A 547 8.34 -20.28 35.70
N ILE A 548 7.01 -20.21 35.63
CA ILE A 548 6.30 -19.71 34.45
C ILE A 548 6.35 -18.19 34.41
N THR A 549 6.88 -17.64 33.31
CA THR A 549 6.82 -16.20 33.00
C THR A 549 5.60 -15.89 32.14
N TYR A 550 5.25 -14.61 32.04
CA TYR A 550 4.10 -14.17 31.23
C TYR A 550 4.29 -14.44 29.73
N ASP A 551 5.51 -14.30 29.23
CA ASP A 551 5.89 -14.62 27.84
C ASP A 551 5.69 -16.11 27.56
N VAL A 552 6.19 -16.99 28.44
CA VAL A 552 6.02 -18.45 28.30
C VAL A 552 4.54 -18.84 28.29
N LEU A 553 3.71 -18.23 29.16
CA LEU A 553 2.27 -18.47 29.12
C LEU A 553 1.68 -18.05 27.77
N LEU A 554 1.97 -16.85 27.29
CA LEU A 554 1.42 -16.34 26.03
C LEU A 554 1.91 -17.14 24.82
N SER A 555 3.16 -17.58 24.81
CA SER A 555 3.71 -18.37 23.71
C SER A 555 2.97 -19.69 23.55
N HIS A 556 2.61 -20.37 24.65
CA HIS A 556 1.79 -21.58 24.65
C HIS A 556 0.32 -21.31 24.30
N VAL A 557 -0.25 -20.20 24.77
CA VAL A 557 -1.66 -19.83 24.52
C VAL A 557 -1.88 -19.46 23.05
N LEU A 558 -0.91 -18.78 22.42
CA LEU A 558 -1.02 -18.22 21.08
C LEU A 558 -0.42 -19.10 19.98
N VAL A 559 -0.13 -20.38 20.25
CA VAL A 559 0.36 -21.35 19.25
C VAL A 559 -0.70 -21.68 18.21
N ASN A 560 -1.91 -22.02 18.67
CA ASN A 560 -2.98 -22.50 17.81
C ASN A 560 -4.37 -22.17 18.37
N LYS A 561 -5.39 -22.39 17.55
CA LYS A 561 -6.79 -22.14 17.90
C LYS A 561 -7.24 -22.91 19.14
N ASN A 562 -6.85 -24.18 19.28
CA ASN A 562 -7.30 -25.04 20.37
C ASN A 562 -6.77 -24.55 21.73
N HIS A 563 -5.49 -24.20 21.80
CA HIS A 563 -4.86 -23.65 23.00
C HIS A 563 -5.51 -22.33 23.42
N LEU A 564 -5.76 -21.43 22.46
CA LEU A 564 -6.45 -20.19 22.77
C LEU A 564 -7.87 -20.43 23.28
N LEU A 565 -8.61 -21.37 22.71
CA LEU A 565 -9.96 -21.72 23.16
C LEU A 565 -9.95 -22.28 24.58
N ILE A 566 -9.03 -23.20 24.89
CA ILE A 566 -8.81 -23.72 26.26
C ILE A 566 -8.55 -22.58 27.22
N PHE A 567 -7.65 -21.66 26.86
CA PHE A 567 -7.32 -20.51 27.69
C PHE A 567 -8.55 -19.63 27.94
N VAL A 568 -9.25 -19.22 26.88
CA VAL A 568 -10.47 -18.40 26.96
C VAL A 568 -11.56 -19.06 27.79
N GLN A 569 -11.78 -20.36 27.64
CA GLN A 569 -12.75 -21.11 28.45
C GLN A 569 -12.37 -21.16 29.92
N THR A 570 -11.07 -21.13 30.24
CA THR A 570 -10.58 -21.15 31.62
C THR A 570 -10.63 -19.77 32.27
N LEU A 571 -10.55 -18.70 31.48
CA LEU A 571 -10.62 -17.32 31.98
C LEU A 571 -11.90 -17.00 32.78
N LYS A 572 -13.01 -17.71 32.52
CA LYS A 572 -14.27 -17.53 33.28
C LYS A 572 -14.17 -17.88 34.77
N TYR A 573 -13.13 -18.60 35.19
CA TYR A 573 -12.87 -18.97 36.57
C TYR A 573 -11.92 -18.01 37.30
N PHE A 574 -11.39 -17.01 36.58
CA PHE A 574 -10.61 -15.93 37.17
C PHE A 574 -11.51 -14.70 37.29
N ASP A 575 -11.39 -13.94 38.38
CA ASP A 575 -12.13 -12.66 38.52
C ASP A 575 -11.48 -11.59 37.63
N ILE A 576 -11.79 -11.64 36.34
CA ILE A 576 -11.27 -10.75 35.30
C ILE A 576 -12.44 -10.24 34.46
N ASP A 577 -12.73 -8.93 34.55
CA ASP A 577 -13.81 -8.24 33.81
C ASP A 577 -13.40 -7.50 32.52
#